data_AF-B4K5D9-F1
#
_entry.id   AF-B4K5D9-F1
#
_cell.length_a   1.000
_cell.length_b   1.000
_cell.length_c   1.000
_cell.angle_alpha   90.00
_cell.angle_beta   90.00
_cell.angle_gamma   90.00
#
_symmetry.space_group_name_H-M   'P 1'
#
loop_
_entity.id
_entity.type
_entity.pdbx_description
1 polymer ?
#
loop_
_entity_poly.entity_id
_entity_poly.type
_entity_poly.pdbx_seq_one_letter_code
_entity_poly.pdbx_strand_id
1 'polypeptide(L)'
;MAFRRHSMKSKPNLDREQLLQSIVRDRALLNDYFQDLRTKECQTTDQEEPPTTTVSQKTMHMQQRDSYDLFFESACISIKSLPPKLAAEAKSRISQIITEFELRAISQQEAQQEKQKEKQQITKTVRLSNESSMGPSSEIVYEFEAYS
;
A
#
# COMPACT_ATOMS: atom_id res chain seq x y z
N MET A 1 42.96 14.11 -10.71
CA MET A 1 42.09 13.19 -11.47
C MET A 1 40.95 14.01 -12.07
N ALA A 2 40.79 14.03 -13.39
CA ALA A 2 39.80 14.86 -14.07
C ALA A 2 38.50 14.08 -14.33
N PHE A 3 37.37 14.57 -13.84
CA PHE A 3 36.05 13.99 -14.09
C PHE A 3 35.60 14.31 -15.52
N ARG A 4 35.60 13.29 -16.38
CA ARG A 4 35.10 13.36 -17.76
C ARG A 4 33.57 13.44 -17.71
N ARG A 5 33.01 14.65 -17.81
CA ARG A 5 31.56 14.84 -17.95
C ARG A 5 31.10 14.20 -19.26
N HIS A 6 30.22 13.22 -19.19
CA HIS A 6 29.57 12.65 -20.38
C HIS A 6 28.68 13.73 -20.99
N SER A 7 29.09 14.27 -22.13
CA SER A 7 28.28 15.14 -22.96
C SER A 7 27.09 14.33 -23.48
N MET A 8 25.89 14.66 -22.99
CA MET A 8 24.63 14.15 -23.54
C MET A 8 24.50 14.72 -24.96
N LYS A 9 24.90 13.92 -25.95
CA LYS A 9 24.69 14.24 -27.37
C LYS A 9 23.18 14.31 -27.58
N SER A 10 22.64 15.52 -27.77
CA SER A 10 21.26 15.69 -28.21
C SER A 10 21.09 14.95 -29.53
N LYS A 11 20.19 13.96 -29.55
CA LYS A 11 19.87 13.21 -30.76
C LYS A 11 19.38 14.19 -31.84
N PRO A 12 19.66 13.95 -33.14
CA PRO A 12 19.12 14.76 -34.23
C PRO A 12 17.58 14.82 -34.13
N ASN A 13 16.94 15.84 -34.72
CA ASN A 13 15.47 15.93 -34.76
C ASN A 13 14.90 14.70 -35.50
N LEU A 14 14.60 13.63 -34.76
CA LEU A 14 13.89 12.48 -35.28
C LEU A 14 12.44 12.90 -35.53
N ASP A 15 11.92 12.50 -36.68
CA ASP A 15 10.50 12.59 -36.98
C ASP A 15 9.68 11.93 -35.86
N ARG A 16 8.55 12.54 -35.50
CA ARG A 16 7.75 12.17 -34.32
C ARG A 16 7.37 10.70 -34.35
N GLU A 17 7.03 10.17 -35.52
CA GLU A 17 6.67 8.76 -35.68
C GLU A 17 7.85 7.83 -35.40
N GLN A 18 9.04 8.17 -35.91
CA GLN A 18 10.26 7.40 -35.65
C GLN A 18 10.63 7.44 -34.16
N LEU A 19 10.44 8.58 -33.50
CA LEU A 19 10.66 8.69 -32.06
C LEU A 19 9.71 7.78 -31.29
N LEU A 20 8.42 7.78 -31.60
CA LEU A 20 7.45 6.90 -30.95
C LEU A 20 7.76 5.42 -31.18
N GLN A 21 8.13 5.04 -32.41
CA GLN A 21 8.57 3.68 -32.72
C GLN A 21 9.84 3.31 -31.93
N SER A 22 10.79 4.23 -31.78
CA SER A 22 11.97 3.98 -30.96
C SER A 22 11.63 3.77 -29.48
N ILE A 23 10.72 4.57 -28.92
CA ILE A 23 10.29 4.43 -27.52
C ILE A 23 9.59 3.09 -27.30
N VAL A 24 8.72 2.67 -28.22
CA VAL A 24 8.02 1.38 -28.12
C VAL A 24 9.02 0.21 -28.20
N ARG A 25 9.98 0.27 -29.13
CA ARG A 25 11.05 -0.74 -29.23
C ARG A 25 11.92 -0.78 -27.98
N ASP A 26 12.38 0.37 -27.50
CA ASP A 26 13.24 0.47 -26.32
C ASP A 26 12.50 -0.05 -25.07
N ARG A 27 11.20 0.23 -24.94
CA ARG A 27 10.37 -0.31 -23.86
C ARG A 27 10.29 -1.84 -23.92
N ALA A 28 10.10 -2.42 -25.10
CA ALA A 28 10.07 -3.87 -25.26
C ALA A 28 11.42 -4.50 -24.89
N LEU A 29 12.53 -3.97 -25.42
CA LEU A 29 13.88 -4.44 -25.12
C LEU A 29 14.22 -4.38 -23.63
N LEU A 30 13.86 -3.28 -22.96
CA LEU A 30 14.06 -3.14 -21.52
C LEU A 30 13.23 -4.15 -20.74
N ASN A 31 11.99 -4.38 -21.15
CA ASN A 31 11.11 -5.33 -20.48
C ASN A 31 11.67 -6.76 -20.58
N ASP A 32 12.11 -7.18 -21.76
CA ASP A 32 12.74 -8.49 -21.99
C ASP A 32 14.01 -8.63 -21.14
N TYR A 33 14.88 -7.60 -21.13
CA TYR A 33 16.09 -7.59 -20.32
C TYR A 33 15.80 -7.77 -18.82
N PHE A 34 14.81 -7.05 -18.27
CA PHE A 34 14.44 -7.21 -16.86
C PHE A 34 13.81 -8.59 -16.58
N GLN A 35 13.14 -9.19 -17.54
CA GLN A 35 12.60 -10.55 -17.42
C GLN A 35 13.71 -11.60 -17.41
N ASP A 36 14.74 -11.42 -18.24
CA ASP A 36 15.97 -12.21 -18.22
C ASP A 36 16.74 -12.08 -16.91
N LEU A 37 16.81 -10.88 -16.32
CA LEU A 37 17.44 -10.70 -15.01
C LEU A 37 16.72 -11.50 -13.92
N ARG A 38 15.38 -11.48 -13.91
CA ARG A 38 14.60 -12.26 -12.94
C ARG A 38 14.81 -13.77 -13.10
N THR A 39 15.04 -14.26 -14.32
CA THR A 39 15.26 -15.69 -14.55
C THR A 39 16.69 -16.12 -14.25
N LYS A 40 17.70 -15.25 -14.47
CA LYS A 40 19.11 -15.53 -14.17
C LYS A 40 19.42 -15.57 -12.66
N GLU A 41 18.71 -14.80 -11.84
CA GLU A 41 18.86 -14.87 -10.37
C GLU A 41 18.40 -16.22 -9.77
N CYS A 42 17.75 -17.09 -10.55
CA CYS A 42 17.29 -18.40 -10.10
C CYS A 42 18.31 -19.55 -10.30
N GLN A 43 19.50 -19.32 -10.85
CA GLN A 43 20.45 -20.41 -11.21
C GLN A 43 21.87 -20.31 -10.60
N THR A 44 22.10 -19.49 -9.58
CA THR A 44 23.42 -19.44 -8.91
C THR A 44 23.31 -19.63 -7.40
N THR A 45 23.08 -20.87 -6.95
CA THR A 45 23.54 -21.36 -5.64
C THR A 45 23.64 -22.88 -5.68
N ASP A 46 24.85 -23.42 -5.84
CA ASP A 46 25.21 -24.79 -5.43
C ASP A 46 26.70 -24.84 -5.05
N GLN A 47 26.96 -25.00 -3.74
CA GLN A 47 28.09 -25.67 -3.02
C GLN A 47 28.14 -25.12 -1.55
N GLU A 48 27.63 -25.82 -0.52
CA GLU A 48 28.19 -26.92 0.32
C GLU A 48 28.62 -26.39 1.74
N GLU A 49 27.76 -26.28 2.78
CA GLU A 49 27.44 -27.17 3.97
C GLU A 49 28.23 -26.85 5.31
N PRO A 50 27.82 -27.24 6.57
CA PRO A 50 27.18 -26.41 7.63
C PRO A 50 27.84 -26.56 9.07
N PRO A 51 27.21 -26.41 10.28
CA PRO A 51 25.93 -25.80 10.73
C PRO A 51 26.03 -24.86 11.99
N THR A 52 24.95 -24.09 12.29
CA THR A 52 24.23 -23.98 13.61
C THR A 52 23.56 -22.59 13.83
N THR A 53 22.26 -22.61 14.17
CA THR A 53 21.42 -21.55 14.78
C THR A 53 20.51 -20.71 13.86
N THR A 54 19.33 -21.27 13.58
CA THR A 54 18.01 -20.59 13.49
C THR A 54 17.97 -19.14 12.98
N VAL A 55 18.13 -18.98 11.66
CA VAL A 55 17.55 -17.86 10.90
C VAL A 55 16.91 -18.45 9.64
N SER A 56 15.80 -19.15 9.83
CA SER A 56 15.00 -19.63 8.69
C SER A 56 14.09 -18.48 8.23
N GLN A 57 14.01 -18.28 6.91
CA GLN A 57 13.11 -17.38 6.15
C GLN A 57 13.67 -16.03 5.62
N LYS A 58 14.89 -15.95 5.08
CA LYS A 58 15.34 -14.74 4.34
C LYS A 58 15.82 -14.94 2.89
N THR A 59 15.45 -16.03 2.22
CA THR A 59 15.92 -16.29 0.83
C THR A 59 14.81 -16.62 -0.15
N MET A 60 13.58 -16.10 0.03
CA MET A 60 12.46 -16.40 -0.89
C MET A 60 11.64 -15.19 -1.39
N HIS A 61 12.06 -13.94 -1.15
CA HIS A 61 11.41 -12.77 -1.77
C HIS A 61 12.44 -11.78 -2.32
N MET A 62 13.03 -12.16 -3.46
CA MET A 62 13.55 -11.23 -4.48
C MET A 62 12.40 -10.67 -5.36
N GLN A 63 11.14 -10.88 -4.96
CA GLN A 63 10.01 -10.15 -5.51
C GLN A 63 10.08 -8.72 -4.96
N GLN A 64 10.44 -7.78 -5.82
CA GLN A 64 10.18 -6.33 -5.74
C GLN A 64 9.73 -5.86 -4.36
N ARG A 65 10.66 -5.77 -3.39
CA ARG A 65 10.33 -5.40 -2.01
C ARG A 65 9.70 -4.02 -2.00
N ASP A 66 8.60 -3.88 -1.27
CA ASP A 66 8.02 -2.57 -1.03
C ASP A 66 9.03 -1.72 -0.23
N SER A 67 9.00 -0.42 -0.45
CA SER A 67 9.67 0.59 0.37
C SER A 67 9.40 0.42 1.87
N TYR A 68 8.19 -0.02 2.24
CA TYR A 68 7.84 -0.31 3.63
C TYR A 68 8.59 -1.52 4.18
N ASP A 69 8.66 -2.62 3.42
CA ASP A 69 9.39 -3.82 3.84
C ASP A 69 10.88 -3.51 4.06
N LEU A 70 11.47 -2.73 3.14
CA LEU A 70 12.87 -2.32 3.25
C LEU A 70 13.10 -1.41 4.48
N PHE A 71 12.16 -0.51 4.77
CA PHE A 71 12.21 0.31 5.98
C PHE A 71 12.17 -0.56 7.24
N PHE A 72 11.20 -1.47 7.37
CA PHE A 72 11.08 -2.31 8.57
C PHE A 72 12.26 -3.28 8.72
N GLU A 73 12.81 -3.77 7.61
CA GLU A 73 14.04 -4.57 7.62
C GLU A 73 15.22 -3.76 8.18
N SER A 74 15.43 -2.54 7.66
CA SER A 74 16.51 -1.66 8.11
C SER A 74 16.33 -1.20 9.56
N ALA A 75 15.10 -0.90 9.98
CA ALA A 75 14.76 -0.53 11.34
C ALA A 75 14.99 -1.71 12.29
N CYS A 76 14.62 -2.93 11.89
CA CYS A 76 14.87 -4.13 12.69
C CYS A 76 16.36 -4.35 12.95
N ILE A 77 17.22 -4.11 11.96
CA ILE A 77 18.69 -4.20 12.15
C ILE A 77 19.13 -3.21 13.23
N SER A 78 18.70 -1.95 13.13
CA SER A 78 19.02 -0.91 14.11
C SER A 78 18.51 -1.27 15.51
N ILE A 79 17.25 -1.68 15.64
CA ILE A 79 16.61 -2.00 16.94
C ILE A 79 17.26 -3.21 17.62
N LYS A 80 17.70 -4.21 16.85
CA LYS A 80 18.41 -5.38 17.39
C LYS A 80 19.76 -5.02 18.03
N SER A 81 20.36 -3.92 17.60
CA SER A 81 21.63 -3.43 18.17
C SER A 81 21.45 -2.58 19.43
N LEU A 82 20.22 -2.22 19.78
CA LEU A 82 19.92 -1.38 20.95
C LEU A 82 19.85 -2.22 22.25
N PRO A 83 20.17 -1.60 23.42
CA PRO A 83 19.87 -2.18 24.72
C PRO A 83 18.39 -2.57 24.85
N PRO A 84 18.04 -3.66 25.56
CA PRO A 84 16.67 -4.18 25.62
C PRO A 84 15.60 -3.14 26.01
N LYS A 85 15.93 -2.21 26.92
CA LYS A 85 15.01 -1.14 27.34
C LYS A 85 14.70 -0.18 26.19
N LEU A 86 15.72 0.25 25.44
CA LEU A 86 15.56 1.14 24.29
C LEU A 86 14.94 0.42 23.09
N ALA A 87 15.25 -0.86 22.89
CA ALA A 87 14.61 -1.68 21.87
C ALA A 87 13.10 -1.84 22.14
N ALA A 88 12.72 -2.06 23.40
CA ALA A 88 11.33 -2.12 23.82
C ALA A 88 10.61 -0.79 23.60
N GLU A 89 11.25 0.33 23.96
CA GLU A 89 10.72 1.67 23.73
C GLU A 89 10.52 1.95 22.23
N ALA A 90 11.52 1.66 21.39
CA ALA A 90 11.44 1.85 19.94
C ALA A 90 10.31 1.01 19.33
N LYS A 91 10.20 -0.26 19.72
CA LYS A 91 9.09 -1.14 19.28
C LYS A 91 7.74 -0.61 19.74
N SER A 92 7.64 -0.16 20.99
CA SER A 92 6.42 0.43 21.54
C SER A 92 6.02 1.69 20.76
N ARG A 93 6.97 2.57 20.46
CA ARG A 93 6.72 3.81 19.72
C ARG A 93 6.29 3.55 18.28
N ILE A 94 6.93 2.61 17.60
CA ILE A 94 6.54 2.20 16.24
C ILE A 94 5.12 1.63 16.24
N SER A 95 4.81 0.75 17.20
CA SER A 95 3.47 0.17 17.34
C SER A 95 2.40 1.25 17.54
N GLN A 96 2.63 2.20 18.45
CA GLN A 96 1.71 3.34 18.67
C GLN A 96 1.44 4.11 17.38
N ILE A 97 2.48 4.44 16.61
CA ILE A 97 2.35 5.19 15.36
C ILE A 97 1.49 4.42 14.35
N ILE A 98 1.74 3.13 14.17
CA ILE A 98 0.96 2.28 13.25
C ILE A 98 -0.52 2.28 13.65
N THR A 99 -0.81 2.04 14.93
CA THR A 99 -2.19 2.05 15.45
C THR A 99 -2.88 3.40 15.25
N GLU A 100 -2.18 4.52 15.46
CA GLU A 100 -2.75 5.85 15.18
C GLU A 100 -3.11 6.03 13.70
N PHE A 101 -2.28 5.55 12.79
CA PHE A 101 -2.57 5.62 11.35
C PHE A 101 -3.74 4.73 10.95
N GLU A 102 -3.82 3.51 11.48
CA GLU A 102 -4.93 2.59 11.26
C GLU A 102 -6.25 3.19 11.74
N LEU A 103 -6.28 3.75 12.96
CA LEU A 103 -7.47 4.39 13.50
C LEU A 103 -7.94 5.58 12.64
N ARG A 104 -7.01 6.45 12.21
CA ARG A 104 -7.36 7.57 11.31
C ARG A 104 -7.92 7.09 9.98
N ALA A 105 -7.36 6.02 9.42
CA ALA A 105 -7.85 5.43 8.18
C ALA A 105 -9.28 4.89 8.33
N ILE A 106 -9.56 4.16 9.42
CA ILE A 106 -10.90 3.66 9.75
C ILE A 106 -11.88 4.84 9.91
N SER A 107 -11.56 5.82 10.75
CA SER A 107 -12.44 6.98 10.97
C SER A 107 -12.72 7.76 9.70
N GLN A 108 -11.73 7.90 8.81
CA GLN A 108 -11.92 8.55 7.51
C GLN A 108 -12.86 7.75 6.61
N GLN A 109 -12.72 6.42 6.58
CA GLN A 109 -13.57 5.53 5.80
C GLN A 109 -15.02 5.54 6.31
N GLU A 110 -15.23 5.54 7.63
CA GLU A 110 -16.54 5.62 8.26
C GLU A 110 -17.24 6.95 7.94
N ALA A 111 -16.53 8.08 8.08
CA ALA A 111 -17.07 9.39 7.74
C ALA A 111 -17.44 9.52 6.24
N GLN A 112 -16.70 8.86 5.36
CA GLN A 112 -17.05 8.80 3.93
C GLN A 112 -18.29 7.93 3.69
N GLN A 113 -18.43 6.80 4.40
CA GLN A 113 -19.61 5.94 4.30
C GLN A 113 -20.87 6.65 4.81
N GLU A 114 -20.78 7.40 5.90
CA GLU A 114 -21.90 8.19 6.42
C GLU A 114 -22.40 9.22 5.40
N LYS A 115 -21.48 9.97 4.78
CA LYS A 115 -21.81 10.92 3.69
C LYS A 115 -22.45 10.24 2.47
N GLN A 116 -22.06 9.00 2.17
CA GLN A 116 -22.68 8.23 1.08
C GLN A 116 -24.09 7.73 1.46
N LYS A 117 -24.31 7.36 2.73
CA LYS A 117 -25.63 6.97 3.25
C LYS A 117 -26.59 8.17 3.29
N GLU A 118 -26.12 9.35 3.68
CA GLU A 118 -26.91 10.60 3.64
C GLU A 118 -27.33 10.98 2.21
N LYS A 119 -26.42 10.88 1.23
CA LYS A 119 -26.74 11.16 -0.18
C LYS A 119 -27.79 10.20 -0.76
N GLN A 120 -27.80 8.93 -0.33
CA GLN A 120 -28.83 7.96 -0.72
C GLN A 120 -30.17 8.18 -0.02
N GLN A 121 -30.18 8.71 1.21
CA GLN A 121 -31.43 9.10 1.87
C GLN A 121 -32.04 10.35 1.22
N ILE A 122 -31.25 11.37 0.86
CA ILE A 122 -31.76 12.55 0.16
C ILE A 122 -32.35 12.20 -1.21
N THR A 123 -31.75 11.27 -1.97
CA THR A 123 -32.32 10.81 -3.26
C THR A 123 -33.57 9.93 -3.11
N LYS A 124 -33.74 9.23 -1.98
CA LYS A 124 -34.99 8.50 -1.67
C LYS A 124 -36.09 9.45 -1.21
N THR A 125 -35.77 10.46 -0.41
CA THR A 125 -36.76 11.45 0.08
C THR A 125 -37.22 12.41 -1.02
N VAL A 126 -36.38 12.76 -2.00
CA VAL A 126 -36.79 13.57 -3.17
C VAL A 126 -37.73 12.81 -4.13
N ARG A 127 -37.72 11.47 -4.12
CA ARG A 127 -38.68 10.67 -4.90
C ARG A 127 -40.04 10.46 -4.22
N LEU A 128 -40.15 10.73 -2.92
CA LEU A 128 -41.41 10.55 -2.16
C LEU A 128 -42.22 11.83 -1.99
N SER A 129 -41.72 13.00 -2.43
CA SER A 129 -42.48 14.26 -2.36
C SER A 129 -43.44 14.47 -3.54
N ASN A 130 -43.77 13.44 -4.32
CA ASN A 130 -44.71 13.55 -5.43
C ASN A 130 -45.95 12.65 -5.34
N GLU A 131 -46.17 11.97 -4.21
CA GLU A 131 -47.48 11.37 -3.93
C GLU A 131 -47.69 11.17 -2.42
N SER A 132 -48.95 11.27 -2.01
CA SER A 132 -49.49 10.95 -0.68
C SER A 132 -49.68 12.12 0.31
N SER A 133 -50.80 12.79 0.08
CA SER A 133 -51.71 13.33 1.10
C SER A 133 -52.06 12.31 2.20
N MET A 134 -52.48 12.79 3.38
CA MET A 134 -52.91 12.12 4.64
C MET A 134 -51.78 11.92 5.65
N GLY A 135 -51.76 12.42 6.90
CA GLY A 135 -52.66 13.19 7.77
C GLY A 135 -52.02 13.15 9.19
N PRO A 136 -52.16 14.16 10.07
CA PRO A 136 -51.40 14.21 11.32
C PRO A 136 -52.12 13.47 12.47
N SER A 137 -51.82 12.18 12.69
CA SER A 137 -51.95 11.56 14.02
C SER A 137 -51.29 10.18 14.01
N SER A 138 -50.18 10.04 14.71
CA SER A 138 -49.68 8.73 15.14
C SER A 138 -49.02 8.94 16.49
N GLU A 139 -49.86 8.89 17.52
CA GLU A 139 -49.46 8.84 18.92
C GLU A 139 -48.76 7.50 19.17
N ILE A 140 -47.50 7.54 19.62
CA ILE A 140 -46.71 6.35 19.91
C ILE A 140 -47.09 5.86 21.30
N VAL A 141 -47.79 4.74 21.36
CA VAL A 141 -48.12 4.04 22.62
C VAL A 141 -47.04 3.00 22.90
N TYR A 142 -46.35 3.11 24.03
CA TYR A 142 -45.47 2.06 24.54
C TYR A 142 -46.24 1.20 25.54
N GLU A 143 -46.50 -0.04 25.18
CA GLU A 143 -47.06 -1.06 26.07
C GLU A 143 -45.90 -1.82 26.74
N PHE A 144 -45.91 -1.86 28.07
CA PHE A 144 -44.89 -2.55 28.87
C PHE A 144 -45.52 -3.78 29.51
N GLU A 145 -45.22 -4.96 28.97
CA GLU A 145 -45.62 -6.22 29.59
C GLU A 145 -44.64 -6.57 30.72
N ALA A 146 -45.14 -6.55 31.95
CA ALA A 146 -44.41 -7.09 33.11
C ALA A 146 -44.69 -8.59 33.22
N TYR A 147 -43.65 -9.41 33.06
CA TYR A 147 -43.72 -10.84 33.36
C TYR A 147 -43.80 -11.05 34.88
N SER A 148 -44.79 -11.84 35.32
CA SER A 148 -44.91 -12.37 36.68
C SER A 148 -44.40 -13.80 36.76
#